data_AF-A0A0D6ID10-F1
#
_entry.id   AF-A0A0D6ID10-F1
#
_cell.length_a   1.000
_cell.length_b   1.000
_cell.length_c   1.000
_cell.angle_alpha   90.00
_cell.angle_beta   90.00
_cell.angle_gamma   90.00
#
_symmetry.space_group_name_H-M   'P 1'
#
loop_
_entity.id
_entity.type
_entity.pdbx_description
1 polymer ?
#
loop_
_entity_poly.entity_id
_entity_poly.type
_entity_poly.pdbx_seq_one_letter_code
_entity_poly.pdbx_strand_id
1 'polypeptide(L)'
;MTLFAEYNSPYLFAIAFVFFIGVLEMISLIFGHFLSGALDAHLDHYDALSSGPAGQALHYLNIGRVPALVVLCLLAGYFGLFGILIQHGGIMLWQAPLSNLLLVPLSIVLSVFAVHYSGKILAPWLPRDESSALREEEFIGGMAIITGHAAVAGTPCEGKFTDKFGQIHYLLLEPEKGKEFKKGDKVLIVCRLSATRYLAERTFYV
;
A
#
# COMPACT_ATOMS: atom_id res chain seq x y z
N MET A 1 38.98 -0.11 -17.97
CA MET A 1 37.57 0.24 -17.72
C MET A 1 36.71 -0.99 -17.96
N THR A 2 36.63 -1.90 -16.98
CA THR A 2 35.92 -3.21 -17.14
C THR A 2 34.41 -3.10 -16.94
N LEU A 3 33.91 -2.01 -16.36
CA LEU A 3 32.48 -1.84 -16.09
C LEU A 3 31.67 -1.71 -17.39
N PHE A 4 32.11 -0.90 -18.35
CA PHE A 4 31.41 -0.61 -19.62
C PHE A 4 31.65 -1.64 -20.73
N ALA A 5 32.04 -2.86 -20.37
CA ALA A 5 32.21 -3.92 -21.36
C ALA A 5 30.86 -4.44 -21.89
N GLU A 6 30.84 -4.94 -23.13
CA GLU A 6 29.61 -5.43 -23.77
C GLU A 6 28.90 -6.52 -22.97
N TYR A 7 29.64 -7.38 -22.26
CA TYR A 7 29.07 -8.41 -21.42
C TYR A 7 28.27 -7.86 -20.22
N ASN A 8 28.53 -6.62 -19.79
CA ASN A 8 27.76 -5.96 -18.71
C ASN A 8 26.53 -5.17 -19.23
N SER A 9 26.35 -5.09 -20.55
CA SER A 9 25.28 -4.29 -21.17
C SER A 9 23.87 -4.53 -20.60
N PRO A 10 23.37 -5.76 -20.39
CA PRO A 10 22.00 -5.94 -19.87
C PRO A 10 21.84 -5.40 -18.45
N TYR A 11 22.89 -5.54 -17.62
CA TYR A 11 22.86 -5.11 -16.22
C TYR A 11 23.00 -3.59 -16.11
N LEU A 12 23.86 -2.98 -16.92
CA LEU A 12 23.98 -1.53 -17.01
C LEU A 12 22.71 -0.88 -17.55
N PHE A 13 22.07 -1.50 -18.54
CA PHE A 13 20.77 -1.06 -19.03
C PHE A 13 19.74 -1.04 -17.91
N ALA A 14 19.66 -2.10 -17.09
CA ALA A 14 18.73 -2.15 -15.97
C ALA A 14 19.00 -1.05 -14.92
N ILE A 15 20.26 -0.80 -14.57
CA ILE A 15 20.61 0.29 -13.64
C ILE A 15 20.27 1.67 -14.23
N ALA A 16 20.56 1.90 -15.51
CA ALA A 16 20.22 3.13 -16.20
C ALA A 16 18.70 3.33 -16.28
N PHE A 17 17.94 2.26 -16.49
CA PHE A 17 16.48 2.28 -16.50
C PHE A 17 15.91 2.68 -15.14
N VAL A 18 16.42 2.12 -14.04
CA VAL A 18 16.04 2.51 -12.67
C VAL A 18 16.35 3.99 -12.41
N PHE A 19 17.53 4.44 -12.83
CA PHE A 19 17.91 5.85 -12.71
C PHE A 19 16.93 6.76 -13.45
N PHE A 20 16.56 6.40 -14.69
CA PHE A 20 15.62 7.19 -15.49
C PHE A 20 14.22 7.23 -14.86
N ILE A 21 13.72 6.11 -14.34
CA ILE A 21 12.47 6.06 -13.59
C ILE A 21 12.55 6.99 -12.37
N GLY A 22 13.65 6.95 -11.62
CA GLY A 22 13.85 7.84 -10.45
C GLY A 22 13.83 9.32 -10.84
N VAL A 23 14.43 9.69 -11.97
CA VAL A 23 14.37 11.05 -12.50
C VAL A 23 12.93 11.43 -12.88
N LEU A 24 12.19 10.54 -13.55
CA LEU A 24 10.80 10.79 -13.90
C LEU A 24 9.90 10.93 -12.67
N GLU A 25 10.09 10.11 -11.64
CA GLU A 25 9.37 10.24 -10.37
C GLU A 25 9.68 11.60 -9.73
N MET A 26 10.95 11.99 -9.64
CA MET A 26 11.35 13.29 -9.09
C MET A 26 10.73 14.47 -9.85
N ILE A 27 10.67 14.41 -11.18
CA ILE A 27 9.99 15.42 -11.99
C ILE A 27 8.49 15.43 -11.67
N SER A 28 7.85 14.26 -11.59
CA SER A 28 6.41 14.14 -11.31
C SER A 28 6.06 14.76 -9.94
N LEU A 29 6.91 14.53 -8.93
CA LEU A 29 6.74 15.09 -7.58
C LEU A 29 6.75 16.63 -7.59
N ILE A 30 7.54 17.26 -8.46
CA ILE A 30 7.58 18.73 -8.61
C ILE A 30 6.23 19.26 -9.12
N PHE A 31 5.56 18.50 -9.99
CA PHE A 31 4.22 18.84 -10.50
C PHE A 31 3.09 18.42 -9.55
N GLY A 32 3.40 17.87 -8.37
CA GLY A 32 2.42 17.39 -7.40
C GLY A 32 1.77 16.05 -7.79
N HIS A 33 2.36 15.31 -8.72
CA HIS A 33 1.89 14.00 -9.15
C HIS A 33 2.83 12.89 -8.66
N PHE A 34 2.25 11.76 -8.27
CA PHE A 34 2.99 10.52 -7.99
C PHE A 34 2.84 9.58 -9.18
N LEU A 35 3.93 9.37 -9.93
CA LEU A 35 3.92 8.46 -11.08
C LEU A 35 3.74 7.00 -10.62
N SER A 36 4.32 6.66 -9.47
CA SER A 36 4.04 5.43 -8.73
C SER A 36 2.55 5.17 -8.50
N GLY A 37 1.80 6.16 -8.00
CA GLY A 37 0.35 6.05 -7.78
C GLY A 37 -0.46 5.94 -9.06
N ALA A 38 -0.07 6.64 -10.13
CA ALA A 38 -0.73 6.53 -11.44
C ALA A 38 -0.55 5.13 -12.06
N LEU A 39 0.62 4.51 -11.87
CA LEU A 39 0.88 3.15 -12.33
C LEU A 39 0.06 2.11 -11.54
N ASP A 40 0.00 2.26 -10.22
CA ASP A 40 -0.79 1.36 -9.36
C ASP A 40 -2.28 1.41 -9.73
N ALA A 41 -2.86 2.60 -9.94
CA ALA A 41 -4.25 2.76 -10.35
C ALA A 41 -4.55 2.09 -11.70
N HIS A 42 -3.58 2.07 -12.63
CA HIS A 42 -3.75 1.39 -13.92
C HIS A 42 -3.67 -0.13 -13.79
N LEU A 43 -2.82 -0.64 -12.87
CA LEU A 43 -2.68 -2.07 -12.62
C LEU A 43 -3.90 -2.65 -11.91
N ASP A 44 -4.49 -1.94 -10.96
CA ASP A 44 -5.71 -2.37 -10.26
C ASP A 44 -6.92 -2.49 -11.20
N HIS A 45 -6.93 -1.75 -12.30
CA HIS A 45 -7.99 -1.87 -13.32
C HIS A 45 -7.85 -3.13 -14.19
N TYR A 46 -6.66 -3.75 -14.20
CA TYR A 46 -6.36 -4.97 -14.96
C TYR A 46 -6.58 -6.23 -14.12
N ASP A 47 -7.86 -6.56 -13.88
CA ASP A 47 -8.30 -7.76 -13.15
C ASP A 47 -7.85 -9.08 -13.82
N ALA A 48 -7.39 -9.03 -15.08
CA ALA A 48 -6.90 -10.18 -15.83
C ALA A 48 -5.55 -10.73 -15.31
N LEU A 49 -4.79 -9.97 -14.49
CA LEU A 49 -3.59 -10.49 -13.85
C LEU A 49 -3.87 -11.22 -12.53
N SER A 50 -5.05 -11.09 -11.92
CA SER A 50 -5.32 -11.60 -10.56
C SER A 50 -5.56 -13.12 -10.49
N SER A 51 -5.91 -13.77 -11.61
CA SER A 51 -6.33 -15.18 -11.64
C SER A 51 -5.35 -16.17 -12.31
N GLY A 52 -4.18 -15.70 -12.76
CA GLY A 52 -3.18 -16.54 -13.45
C GLY A 52 -1.86 -16.74 -12.69
N PRO A 53 -0.93 -17.57 -13.21
CA PRO A 53 0.42 -17.76 -12.66
C PRO A 53 1.22 -16.45 -12.54
N ALA A 54 0.97 -15.50 -13.46
CA ALA A 54 1.54 -14.17 -13.42
C ALA A 54 1.07 -13.38 -12.18
N GLY A 55 -0.20 -13.49 -11.79
CA GLY A 55 -0.75 -12.87 -10.58
C GLY A 55 -0.12 -13.39 -9.30
N GLN A 56 0.08 -14.71 -9.22
CA GLN A 56 0.80 -15.31 -8.10
C GLN A 56 2.24 -14.82 -8.02
N ALA A 57 2.93 -14.67 -9.16
CA ALA A 57 4.28 -14.10 -9.20
C ALA A 57 4.30 -12.62 -8.75
N LEU A 58 3.32 -11.82 -9.17
CA LEU A 58 3.21 -10.41 -8.75
C LEU A 58 2.90 -10.28 -7.25
N HIS A 59 1.98 -11.08 -6.73
CA HIS A 59 1.68 -11.12 -5.30
C HIS A 59 2.92 -11.59 -4.50
N TYR A 60 3.68 -12.55 -5.03
CA TYR A 60 4.94 -12.99 -4.43
C TYR A 60 6.01 -11.88 -4.40
N LEU A 61 6.01 -10.99 -5.39
CA LEU A 61 6.85 -9.79 -5.43
C LEU A 61 6.35 -8.65 -4.53
N ASN A 62 5.31 -8.89 -3.70
CA ASN A 62 4.67 -7.92 -2.81
C ASN A 62 3.98 -6.74 -3.51
N ILE A 63 3.57 -6.89 -4.77
CA ILE A 63 2.69 -5.92 -5.46
C ILE A 63 1.34 -5.89 -4.73
N GLY A 64 0.88 -4.68 -4.37
CA GLY A 64 -0.27 -4.45 -3.46
C GLY A 64 0.13 -4.22 -1.98
N ARG A 65 1.39 -4.49 -1.61
CA ARG A 65 1.97 -3.99 -0.35
C ARG A 65 2.90 -2.80 -0.53
N VAL A 66 3.53 -2.74 -1.69
CA VAL A 66 4.45 -1.68 -2.11
C VAL A 66 4.03 -1.25 -3.53
N PRO A 67 4.11 0.04 -3.88
CA PRO A 67 3.85 0.54 -5.21
C PRO A 67 4.62 -0.25 -6.27
N ALA A 68 3.94 -0.60 -7.36
CA ALA A 68 4.47 -1.44 -8.41
C ALA A 68 5.73 -0.84 -9.04
N LEU A 69 5.81 0.49 -9.14
CA LEU A 69 6.99 1.19 -9.64
C LEU A 69 8.21 0.97 -8.74
N VAL A 70 8.03 0.97 -7.42
CA VAL A 70 9.11 0.68 -6.47
C VAL A 70 9.54 -0.78 -6.59
N VAL A 71 8.59 -1.72 -6.70
CA VAL A 71 8.90 -3.15 -6.91
C VAL A 71 9.67 -3.36 -8.22
N LEU A 72 9.27 -2.69 -9.31
CA LEU A 72 9.96 -2.71 -10.60
C LEU A 72 11.39 -2.17 -10.47
N CYS A 73 11.57 -1.04 -9.77
CA CYS A 73 12.89 -0.46 -9.51
C CYS A 73 13.78 -1.38 -8.67
N LEU A 74 13.25 -2.04 -7.64
CA LEU A 74 13.99 -3.00 -6.85
C LEU A 74 14.37 -4.22 -7.69
N LEU A 75 13.46 -4.75 -8.50
CA LEU A 75 13.72 -5.91 -9.36
C LEU A 75 14.82 -5.62 -10.37
N ALA A 76 14.71 -4.51 -11.12
CA ALA A 76 15.71 -4.08 -12.08
C ALA A 76 17.05 -3.70 -11.41
N GLY A 77 16.99 -3.06 -10.23
CA GLY A 77 18.14 -2.68 -9.44
C GLY A 77 18.94 -3.88 -8.94
N TYR A 78 18.29 -4.86 -8.33
CA TYR A 78 18.94 -6.10 -7.89
C TYR A 78 19.43 -6.94 -9.07
N PHE A 79 18.68 -7.00 -10.17
CA PHE A 79 19.14 -7.68 -11.38
C PHE A 79 20.44 -7.07 -11.89
N GLY A 80 20.50 -5.74 -12.00
CA GLY A 80 21.70 -5.01 -12.42
C GLY A 80 22.86 -5.22 -11.44
N LEU A 81 22.59 -5.11 -10.13
CA LEU A 81 23.59 -5.27 -9.08
C LEU A 81 24.18 -6.69 -9.06
N PHE A 82 23.34 -7.72 -8.97
CA PHE A 82 23.81 -9.11 -8.93
C PHE A 82 24.50 -9.51 -10.23
N GLY A 83 24.01 -9.08 -11.38
CA GLY A 83 24.66 -9.32 -12.67
C GLY A 83 26.07 -8.78 -12.71
N ILE A 84 26.27 -7.52 -12.31
CA ILE A 84 27.61 -6.90 -12.25
C ILE A 84 28.50 -7.59 -11.22
N LEU A 85 27.98 -7.91 -10.02
CA LEU A 85 28.76 -8.55 -8.96
C LEU A 85 29.23 -9.96 -9.34
N ILE A 86 28.33 -10.77 -9.89
CA ILE A 86 28.66 -12.15 -10.29
C ILE A 86 29.59 -12.13 -11.51
N GLN A 87 29.34 -11.25 -12.48
CA GLN A 87 30.23 -11.10 -13.64
C GLN A 87 31.64 -10.67 -13.20
N HIS A 88 31.74 -9.73 -12.27
CA HIS A 88 33.02 -9.27 -11.73
C HIS A 88 33.75 -10.39 -10.96
N GLY A 89 33.05 -11.12 -10.09
CA GLY A 89 33.61 -12.27 -9.39
C GLY A 89 34.07 -13.38 -10.33
N GLY A 90 33.30 -13.62 -11.39
CA GLY A 90 33.63 -14.57 -12.44
C GLY A 90 34.91 -14.22 -13.20
N ILE A 91 35.08 -12.95 -13.57
CA ILE A 91 36.32 -12.47 -14.20
C ILE A 91 37.51 -12.62 -13.24
N MET A 92 37.34 -12.34 -11.95
CA MET A 92 38.41 -12.49 -10.97
C MET A 92 38.85 -13.96 -10.83
N LEU A 93 37.90 -14.90 -10.83
CA LEU A 93 38.18 -16.31 -10.60
C LEU A 93 38.63 -17.08 -11.85
N TRP A 94 37.99 -16.83 -13.00
CA TRP A 94 38.25 -17.54 -14.26
C TRP A 94 39.05 -16.74 -15.28
N GLN A 95 39.40 -15.48 -14.99
CA GLN A 95 40.07 -14.56 -15.92
C GLN A 95 39.31 -14.38 -17.25
N ALA A 96 38.03 -14.74 -17.27
CA ALA A 96 37.16 -14.73 -18.44
C ALA A 96 35.74 -14.30 -18.04
N PRO A 97 35.02 -13.57 -18.91
CA PRO A 97 33.64 -13.21 -18.67
C PRO A 97 32.74 -14.46 -18.70
N LEU A 98 31.75 -14.53 -17.81
CA LEU A 98 30.72 -15.56 -17.90
C LEU A 98 29.80 -15.29 -19.09
N SER A 99 29.25 -16.37 -19.63
CA SER A 99 28.22 -16.28 -20.66
C SER A 99 26.94 -15.71 -20.09
N ASN A 100 26.45 -14.62 -20.70
CA ASN A 100 25.19 -13.99 -20.33
C ASN A 100 23.98 -14.92 -20.51
N LEU A 101 24.09 -15.98 -21.31
CA LEU A 101 23.00 -16.94 -21.52
C LEU A 101 22.59 -17.65 -20.22
N LEU A 102 23.56 -17.91 -19.34
CA LEU A 102 23.32 -18.51 -18.02
C LEU A 102 23.24 -17.46 -16.92
N LEU A 103 24.02 -16.38 -17.05
CA LEU A 103 24.10 -15.39 -15.99
C LEU A 103 22.82 -14.55 -15.87
N VAL A 104 22.22 -14.16 -17.00
CA VAL A 104 20.96 -13.39 -16.99
C VAL A 104 19.83 -14.10 -16.24
N PRO A 105 19.46 -15.37 -16.56
CA PRO A 105 18.41 -16.06 -15.82
C PRO A 105 18.77 -16.25 -14.34
N LEU A 106 20.04 -16.53 -14.03
CA LEU A 106 20.49 -16.65 -12.64
C LEU A 106 20.30 -15.33 -11.88
N SER A 107 20.69 -14.20 -12.47
CA SER A 107 20.52 -12.87 -11.87
C SER A 107 19.05 -12.49 -11.69
N ILE A 108 18.16 -12.89 -12.61
CA ILE A 108 16.71 -12.68 -12.48
C ILE A 108 16.15 -13.48 -11.29
N VAL A 109 16.53 -14.75 -11.17
CA VAL A 109 16.06 -15.57 -10.04
C VAL A 109 16.52 -14.97 -8.71
N LEU A 110 17.79 -14.59 -8.61
CA LEU A 110 18.33 -13.95 -7.41
C LEU A 110 17.66 -12.60 -7.11
N SER A 111 17.35 -11.80 -8.13
CA SER A 111 16.66 -10.53 -7.93
C SER A 111 15.23 -10.72 -7.42
N VAL A 112 14.48 -11.69 -7.93
CA VAL A 112 13.13 -12.02 -7.43
C VAL A 112 13.16 -12.37 -5.95
N PHE A 113 14.10 -13.23 -5.53
CA PHE A 113 14.27 -13.55 -4.10
C PHE A 113 14.62 -12.31 -3.28
N ALA A 114 15.57 -11.50 -3.73
CA ALA A 114 15.97 -10.29 -3.02
C ALA A 114 14.80 -9.30 -2.86
N VAL A 115 13.99 -9.09 -3.91
CA VAL A 115 12.80 -8.25 -3.89
C VAL A 115 11.75 -8.78 -2.90
N HIS A 116 11.54 -10.09 -2.85
CA HIS A 116 10.58 -10.68 -1.92
C HIS A 116 10.93 -10.35 -0.46
N TYR A 117 12.21 -10.48 -0.09
CA TYR A 117 12.67 -10.19 1.27
C TYR A 117 12.73 -8.69 1.57
N SER A 118 13.27 -7.88 0.65
CA SER A 118 13.41 -6.43 0.87
C SER A 118 12.06 -5.73 0.82
N GLY A 119 11.14 -6.12 -0.05
CA GLY A 119 9.78 -5.60 -0.12
C GLY A 119 9.02 -5.78 1.20
N LYS A 120 9.22 -6.90 1.90
CA LYS A 120 8.64 -7.13 3.23
C LYS A 120 9.20 -6.19 4.30
N ILE A 121 10.47 -5.80 4.18
CA ILE A 121 11.14 -4.87 5.11
C ILE A 121 10.74 -3.42 4.80
N LEU A 122 10.56 -3.07 3.53
CA LEU A 122 10.13 -1.72 3.12
C LEU A 122 8.64 -1.47 3.33
N ALA A 123 7.79 -2.50 3.25
CA ALA A 123 6.33 -2.35 3.34
C ALA A 123 5.83 -1.54 4.57
N PRO A 124 6.41 -1.66 5.78
CA PRO A 124 5.98 -0.85 6.93
C PRO A 124 6.38 0.62 6.86
N TRP A 125 7.38 0.96 6.05
CA TRP A 125 7.90 2.33 5.93
C TRP A 125 7.20 3.13 4.85
N LEU A 126 6.50 2.46 3.95
CA LEU A 126 5.77 3.13 2.91
C LEU A 126 4.41 3.59 3.45
N PRO A 127 4.11 4.90 3.36
CA PRO A 127 2.77 5.38 3.64
C PRO A 127 1.84 4.73 2.61
N ARG A 128 1.01 3.81 3.10
CA ARG A 128 -0.12 3.34 2.31
C ARG A 128 -1.14 4.46 2.31
N ASP A 129 -1.70 4.73 1.14
CA ASP A 129 -3.02 5.34 1.05
C ASP A 129 -4.00 4.34 1.70
N GLU A 130 -4.06 4.39 3.03
CA GLU A 130 -5.24 4.00 3.76
C GLU A 130 -6.31 4.93 3.20
N SER A 131 -7.02 4.46 2.17
CA SER A 131 -8.29 5.06 1.80
C SER A 131 -9.00 5.29 3.12
N SER A 132 -9.46 6.50 3.37
CA SER A 132 -10.15 6.93 4.60
C SER A 132 -11.48 6.20 4.85
N ALA A 133 -11.64 5.00 4.30
CA ALA A 133 -12.50 3.96 4.84
C ALA A 133 -11.90 3.47 6.17
N LEU A 134 -12.16 4.23 7.24
CA LEU A 134 -12.03 3.72 8.60
C LEU A 134 -12.62 2.31 8.66
N ARG A 135 -11.86 1.35 9.22
CA ARG A 135 -12.40 0.02 9.49
C ARG A 135 -13.63 0.20 10.36
N GLU A 136 -14.69 -0.51 10.00
CA GLU A 136 -16.04 -0.40 10.60
C GLU A 136 -16.04 -0.64 12.12
N GLU A 137 -14.96 -1.27 12.62
CA GLU A 137 -14.64 -1.55 14.02
C GLU A 137 -14.12 -0.32 14.79
N GLU A 138 -13.55 0.67 14.12
CA GLU A 138 -12.88 1.84 14.74
C GLU A 138 -13.88 2.87 15.28
N PHE A 139 -15.12 2.85 14.79
CA PHE A 139 -16.22 3.63 15.38
C PHE A 139 -16.66 3.08 16.74
N ILE A 140 -16.51 1.77 16.97
CA ILE A 140 -16.94 1.12 18.22
C ILE A 140 -16.02 1.55 19.36
N GLY A 141 -16.61 1.99 20.46
CA GLY A 141 -15.89 2.62 21.58
C GLY A 141 -15.61 4.12 21.38
N GLY A 142 -16.01 4.68 20.24
CA GLY A 142 -15.92 6.11 19.96
C GLY A 142 -17.04 6.93 20.61
N MET A 143 -16.71 8.16 21.04
CA MET A 143 -17.70 9.12 21.55
C MET A 143 -18.22 9.99 20.40
N ALA A 144 -19.55 10.04 20.27
CA ALA A 144 -20.23 10.88 19.30
C ALA A 144 -21.18 11.88 20.00
N ILE A 145 -21.50 12.96 19.30
CA ILE A 145 -22.45 13.99 19.77
C ILE A 145 -23.68 13.95 18.86
N ILE A 146 -24.86 13.81 19.44
CA ILE A 146 -26.10 13.77 18.68
C ILE A 146 -26.38 15.14 18.07
N THR A 147 -26.54 15.20 16.75
CA THR A 147 -26.87 16.43 16.01
C THR A 147 -28.31 16.46 15.54
N GLY A 148 -28.94 15.30 15.40
CA GLY A 148 -30.36 15.12 15.10
C GLY A 148 -31.30 15.54 16.24
N HIS A 149 -32.60 15.61 15.95
CA HIS A 149 -33.61 16.10 16.89
C HIS A 149 -33.86 15.13 18.05
N ALA A 150 -34.20 13.88 17.73
CA ALA A 150 -34.38 12.81 18.70
C ALA A 150 -34.09 11.45 18.06
N ALA A 151 -33.56 10.50 18.83
CA ALA A 151 -33.50 9.10 18.46
C ALA A 151 -34.16 8.23 19.53
N VAL A 152 -34.89 7.22 19.07
CA VAL A 152 -35.49 6.16 19.88
C VAL A 152 -35.22 4.82 19.22
N ALA A 153 -35.38 3.72 19.94
CA ALA A 153 -35.21 2.39 19.36
C ALA A 153 -36.09 2.21 18.10
N GLY A 154 -35.48 1.77 17.00
CA GLY A 154 -36.06 1.66 15.66
C GLY A 154 -35.97 2.91 14.79
N THR A 155 -35.71 4.09 15.39
CA THR A 155 -35.67 5.39 14.71
C THR A 155 -34.34 6.10 15.03
N PRO A 156 -33.26 5.78 14.29
CA PRO A 156 -31.95 6.36 14.54
C PRO A 156 -31.91 7.83 14.12
N CYS A 157 -30.96 8.59 14.66
CA CYS A 157 -30.70 9.97 14.27
C CYS A 157 -29.22 10.21 14.00
N GLU A 158 -28.90 11.31 13.30
CA GLU A 158 -27.51 11.66 13.01
C GLU A 158 -26.74 12.08 14.26
N GLY A 159 -25.57 11.48 14.41
CA GLY A 159 -24.55 11.86 15.39
C GLY A 159 -23.23 12.18 14.70
N LYS A 160 -22.52 13.14 15.26
CA LYS A 160 -21.19 13.58 14.86
C LYS A 160 -20.14 12.84 15.67
N PHE A 161 -19.38 11.96 15.02
CA PHE A 161 -18.18 11.35 15.56
C PHE A 161 -16.94 12.10 15.06
N THR A 162 -15.99 12.37 15.94
CA THR A 162 -14.69 12.92 15.54
C THR A 162 -13.64 11.86 15.84
N ASP A 163 -12.88 11.46 14.82
CA ASP A 163 -11.84 10.45 15.00
C ASP A 163 -10.55 11.03 15.65
N LYS A 164 -9.55 10.17 15.82
CA LYS A 164 -8.26 10.53 16.43
C LYS A 164 -7.45 11.51 15.58
N PHE A 165 -7.77 11.65 14.30
CA PHE A 165 -7.11 12.54 13.35
C PHE A 165 -7.88 13.86 13.17
N GLY A 166 -9.00 14.03 13.87
CA GLY A 166 -9.82 15.25 13.83
C GLY A 166 -10.82 15.31 12.67
N GLN A 167 -10.99 14.22 11.91
CA GLN A 167 -11.97 14.16 10.84
C GLN A 167 -13.36 13.86 11.40
N ILE A 168 -14.37 14.50 10.81
CA ILE A 168 -15.76 14.43 11.25
C ILE A 168 -16.51 13.40 10.41
N HIS A 169 -17.19 12.48 11.08
CA HIS A 169 -18.02 11.45 10.48
C HIS A 169 -19.45 11.56 11.01
N TYR A 170 -20.42 11.55 10.10
CA TYR A 170 -21.84 11.56 10.45
C TYR A 170 -22.40 10.14 10.36
N LEU A 171 -22.87 9.62 11.49
CA LEU A 171 -23.35 8.25 11.65
C LEU A 171 -24.79 8.23 12.15
N LEU A 172 -25.58 7.22 11.80
CA LEU A 172 -26.92 7.04 12.35
C LEU A 172 -26.82 6.25 13.67
N LEU A 173 -27.15 6.92 14.77
CA LEU A 173 -27.07 6.38 16.12
C LEU A 173 -28.47 6.08 16.67
N GLU A 174 -28.61 4.89 17.23
CA GLU A 174 -29.85 4.38 17.82
C GLU A 174 -29.63 4.04 19.30
N PRO A 175 -30.51 4.46 20.21
CA PRO A 175 -30.45 4.04 21.61
C PRO A 175 -31.04 2.63 21.81
N GLU A 176 -30.71 2.00 22.94
CA GLU A 176 -31.42 0.80 23.40
C GLU A 176 -32.90 1.06 23.68
N LYS A 177 -33.70 -0.02 23.67
CA LYS A 177 -35.14 0.05 23.97
C LYS A 177 -35.40 0.73 25.32
N GLY A 178 -36.27 1.73 25.31
CA GLY A 178 -36.65 2.49 26.51
C GLY A 178 -35.78 3.71 26.81
N LYS A 179 -34.73 3.97 26.01
CA LYS A 179 -33.92 5.19 26.08
C LYS A 179 -34.22 6.10 24.88
N GLU A 180 -34.01 7.40 25.07
CA GLU A 180 -34.12 8.43 24.03
C GLU A 180 -32.85 9.28 24.05
N PHE A 181 -32.37 9.65 22.85
CA PHE A 181 -31.32 10.65 22.70
C PHE A 181 -31.89 11.97 22.22
N LYS A 182 -31.33 13.07 22.71
CA LYS A 182 -31.65 14.43 22.31
C LYS A 182 -30.44 15.09 21.67
N LYS A 183 -30.71 16.14 20.88
CA LYS A 183 -29.66 16.98 20.31
C LYS A 183 -28.70 17.48 21.39
N GLY A 184 -27.41 17.27 21.16
CA GLY A 184 -26.33 17.65 22.07
C GLY A 184 -25.90 16.55 23.04
N ASP A 185 -26.62 15.42 23.11
CA ASP A 185 -26.23 14.31 23.97
C ASP A 185 -24.91 13.70 23.51
N LYS A 186 -24.03 13.41 24.47
CA LYS A 186 -22.80 12.64 24.26
C LYS A 186 -23.11 11.16 24.44
N VAL A 187 -22.80 10.38 23.41
CA VAL A 187 -23.11 8.96 23.36
C VAL A 187 -21.87 8.15 22.98
N LEU A 188 -21.75 6.96 23.55
CA LEU A 188 -20.72 5.98 23.22
C LEU A 188 -21.27 5.00 22.20
N ILE A 189 -20.57 4.80 21.09
CA ILE A 189 -20.95 3.80 20.07
C ILE A 189 -20.57 2.41 20.59
N VAL A 190 -21.55 1.53 20.76
CA VAL A 190 -21.37 0.21 21.42
C VAL A 190 -21.23 -0.91 20.40
N CYS A 191 -22.12 -0.96 19.41
CA CYS A 191 -22.08 -1.99 18.38
C CYS A 191 -22.77 -1.54 17.09
N ARG A 192 -22.55 -2.28 16.01
CA ARG A 192 -23.17 -2.03 14.71
C ARG A 192 -24.49 -2.79 14.60
N LEU A 193 -25.54 -2.12 14.15
CA LEU A 193 -26.84 -2.74 13.84
C LEU A 193 -26.96 -3.07 12.34
N SER A 194 -26.42 -2.21 11.46
CA SER A 194 -26.43 -2.41 10.00
C SER A 194 -25.32 -1.62 9.31
N ALA A 195 -25.29 -1.63 7.98
CA ALA A 195 -24.28 -0.92 7.19
C ALA A 195 -24.09 0.56 7.61
N THR A 196 -25.18 1.24 7.95
CA THR A 196 -25.22 2.67 8.26
C THR A 196 -25.68 3.00 9.69
N ARG A 197 -26.15 2.01 10.47
CA ARG A 197 -26.75 2.21 11.80
C ARG A 197 -25.92 1.57 12.90
N TYR A 198 -25.75 2.31 13.99
CA TYR A 198 -25.00 1.89 15.17
C TYR A 198 -25.85 2.03 16.42
N LEU A 199 -25.73 1.07 17.33
CA LEU A 199 -26.26 1.16 18.67
C LEU A 199 -25.29 2.02 19.48
N ALA A 200 -25.82 3.02 20.17
CA ALA A 200 -25.07 3.84 21.10
C ALA A 200 -25.73 3.83 22.47
N GLU A 201 -24.96 4.20 23.50
CA GLU A 201 -25.45 4.38 24.85
C GLU A 201 -25.10 5.78 25.36
N ARG A 202 -26.02 6.40 26.11
CA ARG A 202 -25.77 7.70 26.72
C ARG A 202 -24.73 7.55 27.83
N THR A 203 -23.62 8.23 27.68
CA THR A 203 -22.56 8.22 28.68
C THR A 203 -22.80 9.32 29.72
N PHE A 204 -22.81 8.94 30.99
CA PHE A 204 -22.90 9.85 32.15
C PHE A 204 -21.53 9.93 32.84
N TYR A 205 -20.49 10.34 32.13
CA TYR A 205 -19.22 10.68 32.80
C TYR A 205 -19.06 12.20 32.78
N VAL A 206 -18.94 12.72 34.01
CA VAL A 206 -18.60 14.10 34.39
C VAL A 206 -17.22 14.46 33.85
#